data_AF-A0A078H420-F1
#
_entry.id   AF-A0A078H420-F1
#
_cell.length_a   1.000
_cell.length_b   1.000
_cell.length_c   1.000
_cell.angle_alpha   90.00
_cell.angle_beta   90.00
_cell.angle_gamma   90.00
#
_symmetry.space_group_name_H-M   'P 1'
#
loop_
_entity.id
_entity.type
_entity.pdbx_description
1 polymer ?
#
loop_
_entity_poly.entity_id
_entity_poly.type
_entity_poly.pdbx_seq_one_letter_code
_entity_poly.pdbx_strand_id
1 'polypeptide(L)'
;MMITYQCDALVEKFNVTPLIIGLVGPICLRFLALSGAFDQDWADNAIRDSELQSQETNGEVKEVKKRRSNRDKDSSEHRSFDGKRAVTIWLSQLRSSLPLSSSLAISFLACHKAGAPVLPTDIVRWAREGKLPYQSCFLKIQELMGERTATCPVGASVMFRPDEIVSAHNLEAQAASIADVIGLVLPPVNFHGIALNYLKRLSVPVDKVMDLVRLWAMPSEIYLSKSQHRLPTRVFVMSILIVAIRMLYNINGFGMWEKSLVDDDASEESGDDDDGELIQVKKVATEFDTKELMKTLEKKYHELDAETTADFENDLCSYLTHGKNEIFAGLEAASADDTYRTVGKLWSSYQKEEEEESETPSKRGRDTPCEPSMECSPSTPDDNNQEDSGSKERAISRLIADMGENYFVYIPPRVKVKRQGYIQYVRKKDDGALVYAVHADYYILLRVCARVAEIDTRNMHRGVLSFERRLAWIEKRIDNVLHLTPTSMKCKHCDYGNVDSEDHDDDMVLS
;
A
#
# COMPACT_ATOMS: atom_id res chain seq x y z
N MET A 1 6.03 -24.01 11.84
CA MET A 1 7.32 -23.97 11.12
C MET A 1 7.39 -22.81 10.14
N MET A 2 6.53 -22.73 9.11
CA MET A 2 6.58 -21.57 8.20
C MET A 2 6.40 -20.23 8.93
N ILE A 3 5.40 -20.14 9.81
CA ILE A 3 5.14 -18.94 10.62
C ILE A 3 6.29 -18.65 11.59
N THR A 4 6.93 -19.67 12.17
CA THR A 4 8.05 -19.46 13.10
C THR A 4 9.25 -18.86 12.37
N TYR A 5 9.62 -19.40 11.21
CA TYR A 5 10.69 -18.81 10.39
C TYR A 5 10.40 -17.40 9.90
N GLN A 6 9.13 -17.09 9.62
CA GLN A 6 8.71 -15.72 9.31
C GLN A 6 8.92 -14.80 10.50
N CYS A 7 8.50 -15.21 11.70
CA CYS A 7 8.63 -14.41 12.90
C CYS A 7 10.08 -14.21 13.33
N ASP A 8 10.91 -15.24 13.21
CA ASP A 8 12.35 -15.15 13.49
C ASP A 8 13.00 -14.12 12.55
N ALA A 9 12.70 -14.18 11.24
CA ALA A 9 13.17 -13.20 10.28
C ALA A 9 12.64 -11.78 10.55
N LEU A 10 11.38 -11.63 11.00
CA LEU A 10 10.81 -10.34 11.40
C LEU A 10 11.56 -9.70 12.58
N VAL A 11 11.94 -10.50 13.57
CA VAL A 11 12.70 -10.01 14.73
C VAL A 11 14.15 -9.72 14.34
N GLU A 12 14.82 -10.67 13.70
CA GLU A 12 16.27 -10.60 13.43
C GLU A 12 16.64 -9.61 12.32
N LYS A 13 15.89 -9.58 11.21
CA LYS A 13 16.24 -8.78 10.04
C LYS A 13 15.52 -7.44 9.98
N PHE A 14 14.32 -7.37 10.53
CA PHE A 14 13.43 -6.21 10.39
C PHE A 14 13.19 -5.47 11.71
N ASN A 15 13.88 -5.86 12.79
CA ASN A 15 13.80 -5.24 14.12
C ASN A 15 12.37 -5.12 14.65
N VAL A 16 11.49 -6.06 14.29
CA VAL A 16 10.15 -6.15 14.90
C VAL A 16 10.28 -6.62 16.34
N THR A 17 9.44 -6.09 17.22
CA THR A 17 9.47 -6.45 18.65
C THR A 17 9.40 -7.97 18.86
N PRO A 18 10.28 -8.58 19.69
CA PRO A 18 10.23 -10.00 20.02
C PRO A 18 8.91 -10.47 20.64
N LEU A 19 8.07 -9.53 21.12
CA LEU A 19 6.72 -9.81 21.62
C LEU A 19 5.88 -10.61 20.61
N ILE A 20 6.11 -10.45 19.31
CA ILE A 20 5.38 -11.19 18.28
C ILE A 20 5.51 -12.71 18.45
N ILE A 21 6.66 -13.21 18.91
CA ILE A 21 6.93 -14.64 19.09
C ILE A 21 5.95 -15.23 20.12
N GLY A 22 5.68 -14.49 21.21
CA GLY A 22 4.71 -14.88 22.24
C GLY A 22 3.25 -14.78 21.79
N LEU A 23 2.94 -13.90 20.85
CA LEU A 23 1.58 -13.69 20.33
C LEU A 23 1.18 -14.73 19.27
N VAL A 24 2.13 -15.14 18.44
CA VAL A 24 1.88 -16.01 17.27
C VAL A 24 1.38 -17.39 17.66
N GLY A 25 1.95 -18.00 18.70
CA GLY A 25 1.55 -19.34 19.15
C GLY A 25 0.05 -19.44 19.46
N PRO A 26 -0.49 -18.62 20.38
CA PRO A 26 -1.92 -18.61 20.69
C PRO A 26 -2.81 -18.26 19.49
N ILE A 27 -2.41 -17.30 18.65
CA ILE A 27 -3.18 -16.92 17.45
C ILE A 27 -3.28 -18.11 16.48
N CYS A 28 -2.14 -18.72 16.17
CA CYS A 28 -2.04 -19.85 15.25
C CYS A 28 -2.82 -21.06 15.76
N LEU A 29 -2.64 -21.44 17.03
CA LEU A 29 -3.33 -22.60 17.61
C LEU A 29 -4.85 -22.43 17.64
N ARG A 30 -5.35 -21.22 17.99
CA ARG A 30 -6.80 -20.95 17.95
C ARG A 30 -7.35 -20.99 16.54
N PHE A 31 -6.62 -20.43 15.57
CA PHE A 31 -7.04 -20.47 14.17
C PHE A 31 -7.06 -21.90 13.62
N LEU A 32 -6.03 -22.70 13.91
CA LEU A 32 -5.96 -24.11 13.55
C LEU A 32 -7.10 -24.92 14.18
N ALA A 33 -7.38 -24.72 15.48
CA ALA A 33 -8.48 -25.41 16.15
C ALA A 33 -9.84 -25.09 15.52
N LEU A 34 -10.07 -23.83 15.14
CA LEU A 34 -11.32 -23.40 14.51
C LEU A 34 -11.44 -23.74 13.01
N SER A 35 -10.34 -24.19 12.39
CA SER A 35 -10.37 -24.65 10.99
C SER A 35 -11.06 -26.02 10.81
N GLY A 36 -11.28 -26.77 11.91
CA GLY A 36 -11.84 -28.12 11.89
C GLY A 36 -10.90 -29.18 11.29
N ALA A 37 -9.68 -28.82 10.90
CA ALA A 37 -8.73 -29.74 10.27
C ALA A 37 -8.25 -30.88 11.21
N PHE A 38 -8.46 -30.73 12.52
CA PHE A 38 -8.12 -31.74 13.53
C PHE A 38 -9.35 -32.47 14.10
N ASP A 39 -10.54 -32.23 13.53
CA ASP A 39 -11.75 -32.93 13.97
C ASP A 39 -11.66 -34.41 13.58
N GLN A 40 -12.18 -35.28 14.45
CA GLN A 40 -12.04 -36.73 14.29
C GLN A 40 -12.62 -37.25 12.96
N ASP A 41 -13.71 -36.62 12.49
CA ASP A 41 -14.40 -37.01 11.26
C ASP A 41 -13.97 -36.16 10.04
N TRP A 42 -12.96 -35.28 10.17
CA TRP A 42 -12.56 -34.35 9.11
C TRP A 42 -12.20 -35.06 7.80
N ALA A 43 -11.38 -36.12 7.88
CA ALA A 43 -10.88 -36.83 6.71
C ALA A 43 -12.01 -37.52 5.92
N ASP A 44 -12.99 -38.08 6.63
CA ASP A 44 -14.15 -38.74 6.02
C ASP A 44 -15.14 -37.72 5.45
N ASN A 45 -15.38 -36.63 6.19
CA ASN A 45 -16.21 -35.51 5.73
C ASN A 45 -15.64 -34.88 4.46
N ALA A 46 -14.31 -34.68 4.37
CA ALA A 46 -13.66 -34.13 3.19
C ALA A 46 -13.86 -35.00 1.93
N ILE A 47 -13.84 -36.33 2.07
CA ILE A 47 -14.12 -37.25 0.95
C ILE A 47 -15.58 -37.12 0.54
N ARG A 48 -16.51 -37.18 1.51
CA ARG A 48 -17.95 -37.08 1.25
C ARG A 48 -18.32 -35.76 0.56
N ASP A 49 -17.79 -34.63 1.04
CA ASP A 49 -18.05 -33.32 0.47
C ASP A 49 -17.54 -33.22 -0.98
N SER A 50 -16.36 -33.80 -1.27
CA SER A 50 -15.84 -33.85 -2.65
C SER A 50 -16.70 -34.73 -3.57
N GLU A 51 -17.33 -35.77 -3.06
CA GLU A 51 -18.21 -36.67 -3.82
C GLU A 51 -19.59 -36.04 -4.06
N LEU A 52 -20.09 -35.23 -3.12
CA LEU A 52 -21.32 -34.46 -3.32
C LEU A 52 -21.12 -33.38 -4.39
N GLN A 53 -20.01 -32.65 -4.34
CA GLN A 53 -19.69 -31.62 -5.35
C GLN A 53 -19.55 -32.19 -6.77
N SER A 54 -19.01 -33.40 -6.92
CA SER A 54 -18.88 -34.06 -8.23
C SER A 54 -20.22 -34.56 -8.77
N GLN A 55 -21.17 -34.91 -7.91
CA GLN A 55 -22.54 -35.27 -8.29
C GLN A 55 -23.36 -34.04 -8.71
N GLU A 56 -23.23 -32.93 -8.00
CA GLU A 56 -23.94 -31.67 -8.32
C GLU A 56 -23.45 -31.04 -9.63
N THR A 57 -22.15 -31.15 -9.92
CA THR A 57 -21.57 -30.62 -11.17
C THR A 57 -21.86 -31.50 -12.40
N ASN A 58 -22.10 -32.80 -12.21
CA ASN A 58 -22.43 -33.75 -13.27
C ASN A 58 -23.94 -34.09 -13.28
N GLY A 59 -24.79 -33.07 -13.40
CA GLY A 59 -26.27 -33.17 -13.44
C GLY A 59 -26.89 -34.03 -14.55
N GLU A 60 -26.12 -34.85 -15.25
CA GLU A 60 -26.64 -35.97 -16.04
C GLU A 60 -25.85 -37.23 -15.67
N VAL A 61 -26.59 -38.27 -15.30
CA VAL A 61 -26.11 -39.64 -15.12
C VAL A 61 -25.54 -40.15 -16.45
N LYS A 62 -24.31 -39.76 -16.79
CA LYS A 62 -23.51 -40.55 -17.70
C LYS A 62 -23.01 -41.72 -16.87
N GLU A 63 -23.59 -42.88 -17.12
CA GLU A 63 -22.93 -44.15 -16.85
C GLU A 63 -21.58 -44.15 -17.58
N VAL A 64 -20.56 -43.58 -16.94
CA VAL A 64 -19.19 -43.72 -17.38
C VAL A 64 -18.84 -45.17 -17.10
N LYS A 65 -18.99 -46.01 -18.13
CA LYS A 65 -18.53 -47.39 -18.16
C LYS A 65 -17.13 -47.43 -17.56
N LYS A 66 -17.03 -47.99 -16.36
CA LYS A 66 -15.79 -48.25 -15.62
C LYS A 66 -14.82 -49.00 -16.52
N ARG A 67 -13.90 -48.28 -17.17
CA ARG A 67 -12.66 -48.88 -17.66
C ARG A 67 -11.76 -49.05 -16.45
N ARG A 68 -12.00 -50.12 -15.68
CA ARG A 68 -10.98 -50.69 -14.80
C ARG A 68 -9.84 -51.15 -15.73
N SER A 69 -8.87 -50.28 -15.94
CA SER A 69 -7.58 -50.68 -16.49
C SER A 69 -7.01 -51.73 -15.53
N ASN A 70 -6.88 -52.97 -16.01
CA ASN A 70 -6.40 -54.14 -15.26
C ASN A 70 -4.89 -54.05 -14.90
N ARG A 71 -4.33 -52.84 -14.73
CA ARG A 71 -2.89 -52.64 -14.56
C ARG A 71 -2.43 -52.21 -13.17
N ASP A 72 -3.32 -51.82 -12.27
CA ASP A 72 -2.90 -51.31 -10.95
C ASP A 72 -3.30 -52.30 -9.86
N LYS A 73 -2.49 -53.36 -9.74
CA LYS A 73 -2.59 -54.37 -8.68
C LYS A 73 -1.65 -54.04 -7.52
N ASP A 74 -1.37 -52.75 -7.33
CA ASP A 74 -0.43 -52.29 -6.31
C ASP A 74 -0.92 -51.03 -5.56
N SER A 75 -0.66 -51.04 -4.27
CA SER A 75 -0.80 -50.00 -3.24
C SER A 75 -2.18 -49.70 -2.60
N SER A 76 -2.19 -49.94 -1.30
CA SER A 76 -3.07 -49.63 -0.16
C SER A 76 -3.71 -48.22 -0.04
N GLU A 77 -3.80 -47.40 -1.10
CA GLU A 77 -4.35 -46.04 -0.98
C GLU A 77 -5.88 -45.99 -1.16
N HIS A 78 -6.59 -45.37 -0.20
CA HIS A 78 -8.02 -45.09 -0.30
C HIS A 78 -8.33 -44.12 -1.46
N ARG A 79 -9.34 -44.48 -2.27
CA ARG A 79 -9.84 -43.67 -3.39
C ARG A 79 -11.34 -43.39 -3.22
N SER A 80 -11.78 -42.21 -3.66
CA SER A 80 -13.21 -41.86 -3.70
C SER A 80 -13.97 -42.69 -4.74
N PHE A 81 -15.31 -42.66 -4.71
CA PHE A 81 -16.15 -43.35 -5.70
C PHE A 81 -15.87 -42.91 -7.15
N ASP A 82 -15.39 -41.67 -7.34
CA ASP A 82 -14.98 -41.09 -8.63
C ASP A 82 -13.55 -41.47 -9.06
N GLY A 83 -12.84 -42.27 -8.26
CA GLY A 83 -11.48 -42.71 -8.52
C GLY A 83 -10.39 -41.68 -8.20
N LYS A 84 -10.73 -40.55 -7.55
CA LYS A 84 -9.74 -39.58 -7.05
C LYS A 84 -9.00 -40.16 -5.84
N ARG A 85 -7.71 -39.83 -5.69
CA ARG A 85 -6.91 -40.26 -4.52
C ARG A 85 -7.36 -39.48 -3.28
N ALA A 86 -7.62 -40.14 -2.15
CA ALA A 86 -8.07 -39.47 -0.92
C ALA A 86 -7.10 -38.36 -0.48
N VAL A 87 -5.80 -38.63 -0.59
CA VAL A 87 -4.71 -37.69 -0.30
C VAL A 87 -4.83 -36.36 -1.08
N THR A 88 -5.25 -36.43 -2.34
CA THR A 88 -5.43 -35.21 -3.16
C THR A 88 -6.66 -34.41 -2.75
N ILE A 89 -7.72 -35.10 -2.30
CA ILE A 89 -8.93 -34.47 -1.78
C ILE A 89 -8.61 -33.75 -0.47
N TRP A 90 -7.94 -34.44 0.47
CA TRP A 90 -7.53 -33.88 1.75
C TRP A 90 -6.62 -32.67 1.59
N LEU A 91 -5.64 -32.73 0.68
CA LEU A 91 -4.77 -31.59 0.41
C LEU A 91 -5.55 -30.39 -0.14
N SER A 92 -6.48 -30.63 -1.07
CA SER A 92 -7.33 -29.57 -1.62
C SER A 92 -8.19 -28.92 -0.53
N GLN A 93 -8.80 -29.73 0.34
CA GLN A 93 -9.62 -29.25 1.43
C GLN A 93 -8.80 -28.50 2.49
N LEU A 94 -7.58 -28.95 2.77
CA LEU A 94 -6.68 -28.27 3.70
C LEU A 94 -6.19 -26.94 3.13
N ARG A 95 -5.94 -26.84 1.82
CA ARG A 95 -5.60 -25.57 1.17
C ARG A 95 -6.75 -24.58 1.15
N SER A 96 -8.00 -25.04 1.13
CA SER A 96 -9.17 -24.17 1.20
C SER A 96 -9.45 -23.68 2.62
N SER A 97 -9.29 -24.53 3.63
CA SER A 97 -9.51 -24.16 5.04
C SER A 97 -8.32 -23.39 5.66
N LEU A 98 -7.09 -23.76 5.28
CA LEU A 98 -5.84 -23.23 5.79
C LEU A 98 -4.90 -22.86 4.63
N PRO A 99 -5.22 -21.82 3.85
CA PRO A 99 -4.36 -21.39 2.76
C PRO A 99 -3.00 -20.93 3.30
N LEU A 100 -1.93 -21.20 2.56
CA LEU A 100 -0.56 -20.87 2.98
C LEU A 100 -0.37 -19.35 3.21
N SER A 101 -1.16 -18.51 2.53
CA SER A 101 -1.24 -17.06 2.77
C SER A 101 -1.62 -16.70 4.20
N SER A 102 -2.31 -17.60 4.92
CA SER A 102 -2.64 -17.43 6.33
C SER A 102 -1.39 -17.32 7.19
N SER A 103 -0.26 -17.88 6.78
CA SER A 103 1.00 -17.73 7.50
C SER A 103 1.47 -16.28 7.55
N LEU A 104 1.52 -15.60 6.40
CA LEU A 104 1.84 -14.18 6.30
C LEU A 104 0.79 -13.34 7.04
N ALA A 105 -0.49 -13.70 6.92
CA ALA A 105 -1.58 -12.99 7.60
C ALA A 105 -1.46 -13.08 9.12
N ILE A 106 -1.10 -14.25 9.68
CA ILE A 106 -0.85 -14.44 11.12
C ILE A 106 0.38 -13.68 11.56
N SER A 107 1.48 -13.73 10.80
CA SER A 107 2.70 -12.98 11.07
C SER A 107 2.44 -11.46 11.10
N PHE A 108 1.70 -10.93 10.12
CA PHE A 108 1.26 -9.54 10.10
C PHE A 108 0.32 -9.22 11.27
N LEU A 109 -0.63 -10.11 11.58
CA LEU A 109 -1.59 -9.92 12.67
C LEU A 109 -0.90 -9.82 14.03
N ALA A 110 0.15 -10.62 14.25
CA ALA A 110 0.98 -10.54 15.44
C ALA A 110 1.73 -9.20 15.54
N CYS A 111 2.29 -8.71 14.42
CA CYS A 111 2.89 -7.38 14.36
C CYS A 111 1.90 -6.28 14.70
N HIS A 112 0.69 -6.33 14.12
CA HIS A 112 -0.39 -5.38 14.40
C HIS A 112 -0.82 -5.42 15.87
N LYS A 113 -0.99 -6.63 16.43
CA LYS A 113 -1.36 -6.81 17.85
C LYS A 113 -0.28 -6.31 18.81
N ALA A 114 1.00 -6.43 18.43
CA ALA A 114 2.13 -5.89 19.17
C ALA A 114 2.31 -4.37 19.01
N GLY A 115 1.51 -3.72 18.16
CA GLY A 115 1.63 -2.29 17.88
C GLY A 115 2.85 -1.92 17.03
N ALA A 116 3.47 -2.88 16.33
CA ALA A 116 4.58 -2.59 15.44
C ALA A 116 4.11 -1.79 14.21
N PRO A 117 4.85 -0.77 13.75
CA PRO A 117 4.48 0.05 12.59
C PRO A 117 4.82 -0.65 11.25
N VAL A 118 4.47 -1.93 11.13
CA VAL A 118 4.70 -2.75 9.94
C VAL A 118 3.47 -2.68 9.05
N LEU A 119 3.64 -2.42 7.76
CA LEU A 119 2.52 -2.39 6.81
C LEU A 119 2.34 -3.74 6.11
N PRO A 120 1.13 -4.05 5.62
CA PRO A 120 0.93 -5.21 4.75
C PRO A 120 1.80 -5.19 3.50
N THR A 121 2.13 -4.00 2.99
CA THR A 121 3.04 -3.80 1.85
C THR A 121 4.45 -4.25 2.18
N ASP A 122 4.93 -4.00 3.39
CA ASP A 122 6.25 -4.43 3.84
C ASP A 122 6.36 -5.95 3.89
N ILE A 123 5.37 -6.62 4.47
CA ILE A 123 5.33 -8.09 4.54
C ILE A 123 5.33 -8.72 3.14
N VAL A 124 4.51 -8.19 2.22
CA VAL A 124 4.43 -8.69 0.84
C VAL A 124 5.74 -8.45 0.10
N ARG A 125 6.35 -7.27 0.26
CA ARG A 125 7.63 -6.92 -0.36
C ARG A 125 8.75 -7.84 0.14
N TRP A 126 8.88 -8.00 1.46
CA TRP A 126 9.90 -8.86 2.05
C TRP A 126 9.71 -10.34 1.70
N ALA A 127 8.47 -10.80 1.56
CA ALA A 127 8.18 -12.16 1.08
C ALA A 127 8.56 -12.35 -0.39
N ARG A 128 8.36 -11.32 -1.22
CA ARG A 128 8.73 -11.32 -2.64
C ARG A 128 10.23 -11.30 -2.81
N GLU A 129 10.95 -10.51 -2.01
CA GLU A 129 12.41 -10.43 -2.03
C GLU A 129 13.11 -11.68 -1.46
N GLY A 130 12.37 -12.66 -0.92
CA GLY A 130 12.95 -13.83 -0.22
C GLY A 130 13.57 -13.50 1.14
N LYS A 131 13.59 -12.24 1.56
CA LYS A 131 14.12 -11.82 2.87
C LYS A 131 13.28 -12.37 4.02
N LEU A 132 11.96 -12.43 3.83
CA LEU A 132 11.00 -13.09 4.71
C LEU A 132 10.66 -14.49 4.16
N PRO A 133 10.98 -15.59 4.88
CA PRO A 133 10.76 -16.95 4.38
C PRO A 133 9.30 -17.25 4.05
N TYR A 134 9.00 -17.49 2.77
CA TYR A 134 7.66 -17.87 2.33
C TYR A 134 7.69 -18.81 1.11
N GLN A 135 8.17 -18.35 -0.05
CA GLN A 135 8.16 -19.12 -1.30
C GLN A 135 9.08 -20.36 -1.24
N SER A 136 10.34 -20.17 -0.86
CA SER A 136 11.34 -21.23 -0.71
C SER A 136 11.27 -21.98 0.63
N CYS A 137 10.36 -21.57 1.54
CA CYS A 137 10.33 -22.08 2.91
C CYS A 137 10.08 -23.59 3.01
N PHE A 138 9.43 -24.18 2.00
CA PHE A 138 9.17 -25.63 1.98
C PHE A 138 10.46 -26.46 1.93
N LEU A 139 11.58 -25.92 1.44
CA LEU A 139 12.89 -26.62 1.44
C LEU A 139 13.39 -26.86 2.87
N LYS A 140 13.38 -25.81 3.70
CA LYS A 140 13.75 -25.90 5.11
C LYS A 140 12.81 -26.82 5.90
N ILE A 141 11.52 -26.84 5.53
CA ILE A 141 10.55 -27.75 6.13
C ILE A 141 10.86 -29.20 5.71
N GLN A 142 11.22 -29.42 4.44
CA GLN A 142 11.57 -30.74 3.91
C GLN A 142 12.78 -31.35 4.62
N GLU A 143 13.83 -30.55 4.87
CA GLU A 143 15.03 -30.97 5.61
C GLU A 143 14.68 -31.54 7.00
N LEU A 144 13.66 -30.97 7.65
CA LEU A 144 13.24 -31.38 9.00
C LEU A 144 12.22 -32.52 8.98
N MET A 145 11.39 -32.61 7.95
CA MET A 145 10.43 -33.71 7.79
C MET A 145 11.08 -35.03 7.38
N GLY A 146 12.25 -34.98 6.73
CA GLY A 146 12.95 -36.17 6.23
C GLY A 146 12.32 -36.76 4.96
N GLU A 147 12.70 -38.00 4.64
CA GLU A 147 12.20 -38.72 3.46
C GLU A 147 10.71 -39.11 3.59
N ARG A 148 10.05 -39.31 2.44
CA ARG A 148 8.62 -39.66 2.40
C ARG A 148 8.37 -40.98 3.13
N THR A 149 7.44 -40.96 4.08
CA THR A 149 7.02 -42.16 4.82
C THR A 149 5.69 -42.69 4.27
N ALA A 150 5.40 -43.97 4.54
CA ALA A 150 4.10 -44.56 4.21
C ALA A 150 2.92 -43.86 4.92
N THR A 151 3.18 -43.17 6.04
CA THR A 151 2.19 -42.38 6.79
C THR A 151 1.97 -40.97 6.22
N CYS A 152 2.90 -40.45 5.43
CA CYS A 152 2.81 -39.15 4.78
C CYS A 152 3.36 -39.24 3.34
N PRO A 153 2.56 -39.73 2.37
CA PRO A 153 3.04 -40.01 1.01
C PRO A 153 3.28 -38.74 0.17
N VAL A 154 2.88 -37.56 0.66
CA VAL A 154 2.98 -36.28 -0.07
C VAL A 154 4.26 -35.56 0.32
N GLY A 155 5.02 -35.10 -0.68
CA GLY A 155 6.23 -34.31 -0.44
C GLY A 155 5.94 -32.91 0.10
N ALA A 156 6.87 -32.36 0.89
CA ALA A 156 6.78 -31.02 1.45
C ALA A 156 6.59 -29.92 0.38
N SER A 157 7.19 -30.07 -0.81
CA SER A 157 6.99 -29.15 -1.93
C SER A 157 5.55 -29.12 -2.43
N VAL A 158 4.80 -30.22 -2.34
CA VAL A 158 3.39 -30.27 -2.72
C VAL A 158 2.50 -29.70 -1.60
N MET A 159 2.89 -29.87 -0.34
CA MET A 159 2.11 -29.34 0.79
C MET A 159 2.31 -27.84 1.04
N PHE A 160 3.56 -27.37 0.97
CA PHE A 160 3.98 -26.09 1.55
C PHE A 160 4.57 -25.10 0.54
N ARG A 161 4.60 -25.43 -0.76
CA ARG A 161 4.95 -24.44 -1.78
C ARG A 161 3.75 -23.52 -2.03
N PRO A 162 3.87 -22.20 -1.76
CA PRO A 162 2.82 -21.24 -2.09
C PRO A 162 2.68 -21.10 -3.61
N ASP A 163 1.44 -20.98 -4.09
CA ASP A 163 1.16 -20.74 -5.51
C ASP A 163 1.45 -19.28 -5.91
N GLU A 164 1.11 -18.34 -5.02
CA GLU A 164 1.37 -16.90 -5.21
C GLU A 164 1.57 -16.17 -3.86
N ILE A 165 2.11 -14.95 -3.95
CA ILE A 165 2.13 -14.02 -2.82
C ILE A 165 0.87 -13.17 -2.88
N VAL A 166 0.08 -13.24 -1.81
CA VAL A 166 -1.15 -12.47 -1.65
C VAL A 166 -0.89 -10.96 -1.74
N SER A 167 -1.80 -10.21 -2.36
CA SER A 167 -1.70 -8.75 -2.42
C SER A 167 -1.73 -8.12 -1.02
N ALA A 168 -1.08 -6.96 -0.84
CA ALA A 168 -1.04 -6.28 0.45
C ALA A 168 -2.43 -5.94 1.00
N HIS A 169 -3.41 -5.71 0.12
CA HIS A 169 -4.79 -5.44 0.52
C HIS A 169 -5.51 -6.71 0.98
N ASN A 170 -5.34 -7.81 0.26
CA ASN A 170 -5.91 -9.10 0.65
C ASN A 170 -5.28 -9.63 1.94
N LEU A 171 -3.98 -9.39 2.14
CA LEU A 171 -3.27 -9.72 3.37
C LEU A 171 -3.89 -9.02 4.59
N GLU A 172 -4.18 -7.72 4.47
CA GLU A 172 -4.84 -6.93 5.52
C GLU A 172 -6.24 -7.47 5.83
N ALA A 173 -7.03 -7.75 4.78
CA ALA A 173 -8.38 -8.29 4.92
C ALA A 173 -8.38 -9.69 5.54
N GLN A 174 -7.44 -10.55 5.13
CA GLN A 174 -7.28 -11.89 5.67
C GLN A 174 -6.87 -11.85 7.14
N ALA A 175 -5.94 -10.98 7.54
CA ALA A 175 -5.55 -10.81 8.94
C ALA A 175 -6.74 -10.35 9.81
N ALA A 176 -7.55 -9.41 9.31
CA ALA A 176 -8.77 -8.98 9.98
C ALA A 176 -9.82 -10.12 10.07
N SER A 177 -9.92 -10.95 9.04
CA SER A 177 -10.82 -12.11 9.02
C SER A 177 -10.38 -13.17 10.03
N ILE A 178 -9.08 -13.48 10.09
CA ILE A 178 -8.52 -14.44 11.06
C ILE A 178 -8.77 -13.94 12.48
N ALA A 179 -8.53 -12.66 12.76
CA ALA A 179 -8.79 -12.07 14.07
C ALA A 179 -10.24 -12.23 14.51
N ASP A 180 -11.18 -12.06 13.59
CA ASP A 180 -12.60 -12.25 13.88
C ASP A 180 -12.98 -13.70 14.14
N VAL A 181 -12.50 -14.62 13.29
CA VAL A 181 -12.74 -16.05 13.45
C VAL A 181 -12.31 -16.51 14.84
N ILE A 182 -11.14 -16.07 15.31
CA ILE A 182 -10.61 -16.46 16.63
C ILE A 182 -11.12 -15.60 17.79
N GLY A 183 -11.97 -14.61 17.54
CA GLY A 183 -12.47 -13.66 18.56
C GLY A 183 -11.38 -12.78 19.18
N LEU A 184 -10.32 -12.45 18.44
CA LEU A 184 -9.21 -11.60 18.90
C LEU A 184 -9.58 -10.12 18.76
N VAL A 185 -9.69 -9.43 19.90
CA VAL A 185 -9.84 -7.97 19.93
C VAL A 185 -8.55 -7.31 19.46
N LEU A 186 -8.65 -6.51 18.39
CA LEU A 186 -7.51 -5.81 17.81
C LEU A 186 -7.38 -4.37 18.34
N PRO A 187 -6.15 -3.91 18.62
CA PRO A 187 -5.91 -2.48 18.86
C PRO A 187 -6.15 -1.69 17.56
N PRO A 188 -6.36 -0.35 17.66
CA PRO A 188 -6.27 0.51 16.49
C PRO A 188 -4.88 0.40 15.87
N VAL A 189 -4.80 0.69 14.58
CA VAL A 189 -3.54 0.75 13.84
C VAL A 189 -2.58 1.75 14.50
N ASN A 190 -1.29 1.42 14.55
CA ASN A 190 -0.25 2.33 15.05
C ASN A 190 -0.08 3.53 14.12
N PHE A 191 -1.01 4.48 14.24
CA PHE A 191 -1.06 5.69 13.43
C PHE A 191 0.25 6.46 13.52
N HIS A 192 0.77 6.69 14.72
CA HIS A 192 1.96 7.51 14.93
C HIS A 192 3.21 6.91 14.28
N GLY A 193 3.43 5.60 14.43
CA GLY A 193 4.59 4.94 13.84
C GLY A 193 4.52 4.91 12.31
N ILE A 194 3.34 4.65 11.74
CA ILE A 194 3.15 4.67 10.28
C ILE A 194 3.27 6.08 9.73
N ALA A 195 2.65 7.07 10.38
CA ALA A 195 2.73 8.47 9.99
C ALA A 195 4.17 8.99 10.01
N LEU A 196 4.93 8.65 11.05
CA LEU A 196 6.35 8.98 11.16
C LEU A 196 7.15 8.39 10.00
N ASN A 197 6.91 7.11 9.66
CA ASN A 197 7.58 6.46 8.53
C ASN A 197 7.25 7.17 7.21
N TYR A 198 5.99 7.49 6.96
CA TYR A 198 5.57 8.23 5.78
C TYR A 198 6.18 9.62 5.68
N LEU A 199 6.18 10.41 6.76
CA LEU A 199 6.76 11.75 6.74
C LEU A 199 8.27 11.72 6.51
N LYS A 200 8.98 10.72 7.06
CA LYS A 200 10.40 10.50 6.78
C LYS A 200 10.64 10.18 5.30
N ARG A 201 9.86 9.26 4.71
CA ARG A 201 9.95 8.91 3.28
C ARG A 201 9.63 10.09 2.37
N LEU A 202 8.70 10.97 2.77
CA LEU A 202 8.37 12.20 2.03
C LEU A 202 9.38 13.33 2.25
N SER A 203 10.28 13.21 3.24
CA SER A 203 11.21 14.27 3.65
C SER A 203 10.52 15.59 4.03
N VAL A 204 9.35 15.48 4.67
CA VAL A 204 8.56 16.62 5.16
C VAL A 204 8.83 16.84 6.65
N PRO A 205 8.89 18.09 7.16
CA PRO A 205 9.07 18.37 8.59
C PRO A 205 8.08 17.62 9.48
N VAL A 206 8.59 16.63 10.22
CA VAL A 206 7.78 15.71 11.03
C VAL A 206 7.04 16.46 12.13
N ASP A 207 7.74 17.31 12.87
CA ASP A 207 7.20 17.97 14.07
C ASP A 207 6.03 18.89 13.70
N LYS A 208 6.21 19.76 12.71
CA LYS A 208 5.16 20.68 12.24
C LYS A 208 3.88 19.94 11.82
N VAL A 209 4.01 18.85 11.05
CA VAL A 209 2.85 18.10 10.56
C VAL A 209 2.21 17.29 11.68
N MET A 210 3.00 16.62 12.52
CA MET A 210 2.48 15.79 13.60
C MET A 210 1.79 16.61 14.70
N ASP A 211 2.30 17.81 15.01
CA ASP A 211 1.65 18.71 15.97
C ASP A 211 0.31 19.21 15.44
N LEU A 212 0.24 19.55 14.15
CA LEU A 212 -1.02 19.87 13.51
C LEU A 212 -1.97 18.67 13.57
N VAL A 213 -1.54 17.47 13.17
CA VAL A 213 -2.38 16.26 13.22
C VAL A 213 -2.91 15.98 14.63
N ARG A 214 -2.09 16.11 15.68
CA ARG A 214 -2.50 15.92 17.08
C ARG A 214 -3.60 16.89 17.52
N LEU A 215 -3.63 18.10 16.94
CA LEU A 215 -4.58 19.15 17.33
C LEU A 215 -6.01 18.85 16.86
N TRP A 216 -6.20 18.28 15.66
CA TRP A 216 -7.54 18.16 15.03
C TRP A 216 -7.90 16.76 14.54
N ALA A 217 -6.93 15.87 14.37
CA ALA A 217 -7.20 14.47 14.13
C ALA A 217 -7.01 13.72 15.46
N MET A 218 -8.09 13.12 15.98
CA MET A 218 -8.02 12.06 16.98
C MET A 218 -8.07 10.71 16.25
N PRO A 219 -6.95 10.21 15.70
CA PRO A 219 -6.92 9.05 14.81
C PRO A 219 -7.15 7.69 15.50
N SER A 220 -7.61 7.66 16.76
CA SER A 220 -7.77 6.46 17.60
C SER A 220 -8.80 5.44 17.11
N GLU A 221 -9.36 5.61 15.91
CA GLU A 221 -10.45 4.78 15.37
C GLU A 221 -10.13 4.08 14.04
N ILE A 222 -8.85 4.00 13.64
CA ILE A 222 -8.48 3.26 12.42
C ILE A 222 -8.25 1.79 12.77
N TYR A 223 -9.17 0.92 12.36
CA TYR A 223 -9.11 -0.52 12.55
C TYR A 223 -8.97 -1.27 11.23
N LEU A 224 -8.32 -2.44 11.27
CA LEU A 224 -8.26 -3.35 10.13
C LEU A 224 -9.67 -3.74 9.67
N SER A 225 -9.83 -3.93 8.37
CA SER A 225 -11.12 -4.24 7.75
C SER A 225 -11.07 -5.58 7.03
N LYS A 226 -12.06 -6.44 7.27
CA LYS A 226 -12.24 -7.72 6.57
C LYS A 226 -12.63 -7.54 5.10
N SER A 227 -13.15 -6.37 4.74
CA SER A 227 -13.63 -6.10 3.39
C SER A 227 -12.47 -5.84 2.43
N GLN A 228 -12.41 -6.64 1.36
CA GLN A 228 -11.51 -6.48 0.21
C GLN A 228 -11.91 -5.32 -0.72
N HIS A 229 -12.98 -4.57 -0.42
CA HIS A 229 -13.41 -3.42 -1.23
C HIS A 229 -13.21 -2.08 -0.51
N ARG A 230 -12.89 -2.12 0.78
CA ARG A 230 -12.60 -0.93 1.57
C ARG A 230 -11.16 -0.48 1.32
N LEU A 231 -10.92 0.83 1.33
CA LEU A 231 -9.56 1.36 1.26
C LEU A 231 -8.72 0.78 2.41
N PRO A 232 -7.45 0.38 2.15
CA PRO A 232 -6.55 -0.08 3.18
C PRO A 232 -6.34 0.95 4.30
N THR A 233 -6.11 0.50 5.52
CA THR A 233 -5.86 1.37 6.68
C THR A 233 -4.71 2.36 6.45
N ARG A 234 -3.66 1.91 5.79
CA ARG A 234 -2.49 2.72 5.41
C ARG A 234 -2.84 3.94 4.53
N VAL A 235 -3.91 3.85 3.74
CA VAL A 235 -4.42 4.95 2.90
C VAL A 235 -5.13 6.00 3.76
N PHE A 236 -5.84 5.58 4.82
CA PHE A 236 -6.46 6.52 5.75
C PHE A 236 -5.41 7.33 6.51
N VAL A 237 -4.32 6.69 6.95
CA VAL A 237 -3.19 7.38 7.59
C VAL A 237 -2.61 8.44 6.66
N MET A 238 -2.28 8.07 5.41
CA MET A 238 -1.74 9.01 4.42
C MET A 238 -2.74 10.12 4.06
N SER A 239 -4.04 9.82 4.02
CA SER A 239 -5.08 10.82 3.74
C SER A 239 -5.12 11.92 4.80
N ILE A 240 -4.94 11.55 6.07
CA ILE A 240 -4.85 12.51 7.19
C ILE A 240 -3.62 13.41 7.00
N LEU A 241 -2.48 12.81 6.66
CA LEU A 241 -1.24 13.56 6.41
C LEU A 241 -1.36 14.51 5.23
N ILE A 242 -1.96 14.08 4.11
CA ILE A 242 -2.18 14.94 2.95
C ILE A 242 -3.00 16.17 3.34
N VAL A 243 -4.11 15.99 4.07
CA VAL A 243 -4.93 17.14 4.50
C VAL A 243 -4.14 18.05 5.46
N ALA A 244 -3.38 17.48 6.40
CA ALA A 244 -2.53 18.25 7.31
C ALA A 244 -1.47 19.08 6.55
N ILE A 245 -0.75 18.47 5.60
CA ILE A 245 0.25 19.14 4.77
C ILE A 245 -0.41 20.23 3.92
N ARG A 246 -1.59 19.96 3.34
CA ARG A 246 -2.32 20.97 2.56
C ARG A 246 -2.72 22.18 3.39
N MET A 247 -3.15 21.96 4.63
CA MET A 247 -3.50 23.04 5.55
C MET A 247 -2.25 23.83 5.97
N LEU A 248 -1.17 23.14 6.34
CA LEU A 248 0.06 23.74 6.84
C LEU A 248 0.77 24.60 5.78
N TYR A 249 0.84 24.13 4.53
CA TYR A 249 1.54 24.80 3.43
C TYR A 249 0.59 25.52 2.46
N ASN A 250 -0.68 25.69 2.84
CA ASN A 250 -1.70 26.40 2.07
C ASN A 250 -1.80 25.94 0.59
N ILE A 251 -1.78 24.61 0.37
CA ILE A 251 -1.82 24.01 -0.96
C ILE A 251 -3.26 24.05 -1.49
N ASN A 252 -3.61 25.20 -2.08
CA ASN A 252 -4.94 25.55 -2.55
C ASN A 252 -4.91 26.07 -4.01
N GLY A 253 -4.05 25.49 -4.85
CA GLY A 253 -4.02 25.75 -6.30
C GLY A 253 -3.56 27.15 -6.66
N PHE A 254 -2.57 27.69 -5.94
CA PHE A 254 -1.99 29.00 -6.21
C PHE A 254 -0.83 28.95 -7.22
N GLY A 255 -0.52 27.76 -7.72
CA GLY A 255 0.51 27.53 -8.71
C GLY A 255 1.92 27.67 -8.14
N MET A 256 2.11 27.20 -6.91
CA MET A 256 3.39 27.33 -6.22
C MET A 256 4.47 26.47 -6.88
N TRP A 257 4.09 25.30 -7.39
CA TRP A 257 4.97 24.49 -8.21
C TRP A 257 5.34 25.19 -9.52
N GLU A 258 4.36 25.72 -10.27
CA GLU A 258 4.60 26.42 -11.54
C GLU A 258 5.47 27.67 -11.36
N LYS A 259 5.37 28.35 -10.21
CA LYS A 259 6.25 29.46 -9.82
C LYS A 259 7.65 29.00 -9.42
N SER A 260 7.79 27.79 -8.89
CA SER A 260 9.08 27.21 -8.50
C SER A 260 9.96 26.82 -9.69
N LEU A 261 9.38 26.74 -10.89
CA LEU A 261 10.05 26.51 -12.17
C LEU A 261 10.70 27.76 -12.76
N VAL A 262 10.43 28.95 -12.21
CA VAL A 262 11.09 30.20 -12.60
C VAL A 262 12.18 30.45 -11.57
N ASP A 263 13.43 30.55 -12.01
CA ASP A 263 14.56 30.82 -11.10
C ASP A 263 14.39 32.18 -10.39
N ASP A 264 14.78 32.24 -9.11
CA ASP A 264 14.65 33.40 -8.21
C ASP A 264 15.68 34.52 -8.54
N ASP A 265 15.79 34.96 -9.80
CA ASP A 265 16.74 36.02 -10.21
C ASP A 265 16.05 37.34 -10.59
N ALA A 266 14.97 37.69 -9.89
CA ALA A 266 14.39 39.02 -9.93
C ALA A 266 13.68 39.38 -8.62
N SER A 267 14.45 39.77 -7.62
CA SER A 267 13.93 40.57 -6.51
C SER A 267 14.81 41.80 -6.30
N GLU A 268 14.57 42.83 -7.10
CA GLU A 268 14.80 44.20 -6.67
C GLU A 268 13.61 45.09 -7.05
N GLU A 269 13.17 45.83 -6.01
CA GLU A 269 12.43 47.10 -6.00
C GLU A 269 10.98 47.17 -6.52
N SER A 270 10.03 47.40 -5.59
CA SER A 270 9.62 48.77 -5.24
C SER A 270 8.31 48.83 -4.45
N GLY A 271 8.25 49.75 -3.48
CA GLY A 271 7.02 50.42 -3.08
C GLY A 271 6.57 50.18 -1.64
N ASP A 272 6.92 51.13 -0.77
CA ASP A 272 6.38 51.33 0.58
C ASP A 272 4.83 51.32 0.60
N ASP A 273 4.25 50.66 1.61
CA ASP A 273 3.08 51.15 2.36
C ASP A 273 3.09 50.47 3.76
N ASP A 274 3.27 51.31 4.77
CA ASP A 274 3.59 51.03 6.18
C ASP A 274 2.34 50.77 7.03
N ASP A 275 1.80 49.54 6.97
CA ASP A 275 0.86 49.03 7.98
C ASP A 275 0.60 47.50 7.93
N GLY A 276 1.35 46.74 7.10
CA GLY A 276 1.15 45.31 6.85
C GLY A 276 2.35 44.38 7.10
N GLU A 277 3.46 44.89 7.63
CA GLU A 277 4.78 44.23 7.62
C GLU A 277 4.76 42.80 8.23
N LEU A 278 4.09 42.57 9.36
CA LEU A 278 4.04 41.25 10.00
C LEU A 278 3.23 40.20 9.21
N ILE A 279 2.17 40.62 8.51
CA ILE A 279 1.31 39.73 7.70
C ILE A 279 1.99 39.42 6.37
N GLN A 280 2.64 40.42 5.78
CA GLN A 280 3.39 40.28 4.54
C GLN A 280 4.62 39.39 4.73
N VAL A 281 5.38 39.58 5.82
CA VAL A 281 6.53 38.72 6.17
C VAL A 281 6.10 37.26 6.42
N LYS A 282 5.00 37.03 7.16
CA LYS A 282 4.47 35.66 7.35
C LYS A 282 4.00 35.04 6.05
N LYS A 283 3.32 35.80 5.19
CA LYS A 283 2.83 35.30 3.90
C LYS A 283 3.98 34.95 2.94
N VAL A 284 5.00 35.81 2.85
CA VAL A 284 6.20 35.56 2.05
C VAL A 284 6.98 34.35 2.58
N ALA A 285 7.13 34.23 3.90
CA ALA A 285 7.77 33.06 4.51
C ALA A 285 6.99 31.76 4.24
N THR A 286 5.65 31.78 4.30
CA THR A 286 4.84 30.60 3.96
C THR A 286 4.89 30.27 2.47
N GLU A 287 4.95 31.28 1.58
CA GLU A 287 5.07 31.05 0.14
C GLU A 287 6.41 30.39 -0.22
N PHE A 288 7.49 30.85 0.42
CA PHE A 288 8.82 30.26 0.27
C PHE A 288 8.87 28.81 0.81
N ASP A 289 8.36 28.56 2.02
CA ASP A 289 8.27 27.22 2.63
C ASP A 289 7.47 26.26 1.72
N THR A 290 6.40 26.74 1.07
CA THR A 290 5.62 25.93 0.13
C THR A 290 6.35 25.66 -1.19
N LYS A 291 7.10 26.61 -1.75
CA LYS A 291 7.91 26.38 -2.96
C LYS A 291 8.97 25.30 -2.70
N GLU A 292 9.68 25.42 -1.58
CA GLU A 292 10.72 24.46 -1.17
C GLU A 292 10.13 23.06 -0.96
N LEU A 293 8.96 22.98 -0.32
CA LEU A 293 8.22 21.73 -0.20
C LEU A 293 7.90 21.13 -1.57
N MET A 294 7.38 21.91 -2.54
CA MET A 294 7.03 21.38 -3.86
C MET A 294 8.27 20.80 -4.58
N LYS A 295 9.41 21.50 -4.55
CA LYS A 295 10.68 21.01 -5.11
C LYS A 295 11.11 19.70 -4.43
N THR A 296 10.98 19.63 -3.11
CA THR A 296 11.32 18.43 -2.33
C THR A 296 10.42 17.25 -2.70
N LEU A 297 9.11 17.46 -2.78
CA LEU A 297 8.14 16.41 -3.13
C LEU A 297 8.32 15.90 -4.57
N GLU A 298 8.65 16.77 -5.51
CA GLU A 298 8.92 16.38 -6.90
C GLU A 298 10.20 15.56 -7.02
N LYS A 299 11.29 16.00 -6.37
CA LYS A 299 12.53 15.23 -6.29
C LYS A 299 12.27 13.84 -5.71
N LYS A 300 11.52 13.77 -4.59
CA LYS A 300 11.18 12.52 -3.91
C LYS A 300 10.34 11.59 -4.77
N TYR A 301 9.44 12.12 -5.60
CA TYR A 301 8.67 11.30 -6.53
C TYR A 301 9.58 10.54 -7.51
N HIS A 302 10.56 11.22 -8.10
CA HIS A 302 11.50 10.61 -9.03
C HIS A 302 12.51 9.66 -8.35
N GLU A 303 12.96 9.98 -7.14
CA GLU A 303 13.79 9.07 -6.33
C GLU A 303 13.04 7.74 -6.06
N LEU A 304 11.77 7.82 -5.62
CA LEU A 304 10.95 6.63 -5.35
C LEU A 304 10.62 5.83 -6.61
N ASP A 305 10.42 6.50 -7.74
CA ASP A 305 10.16 5.83 -9.03
C ASP A 305 11.41 5.08 -9.53
N ALA A 306 12.60 5.66 -9.32
CA ALA A 306 13.87 5.01 -9.59
C ALA A 306 14.14 3.83 -8.62
N GLU A 307 13.81 3.94 -7.34
CA GLU A 307 13.94 2.83 -6.38
C GLU A 307 13.03 1.65 -6.75
N THR A 308 11.79 1.94 -7.16
CA THR A 308 10.81 0.89 -7.51
C THR A 308 11.23 0.08 -8.74
N THR A 309 11.96 0.70 -9.69
CA THR A 309 12.55 0.00 -10.84
C THR A 309 13.88 -0.67 -10.46
N ALA A 310 14.68 -0.05 -9.59
CA ALA A 310 16.00 -0.54 -9.20
C ALA A 310 16.01 -1.81 -8.32
N ASP A 311 14.98 -2.04 -7.49
CA ASP A 311 15.03 -3.08 -6.44
C ASP A 311 15.09 -4.54 -6.97
N PHE A 312 14.80 -4.78 -8.25
CA PHE A 312 14.94 -6.10 -8.89
C PHE A 312 15.62 -6.09 -10.26
N GLU A 313 15.84 -4.92 -10.88
CA GLU A 313 16.33 -4.80 -12.27
C GLU A 313 17.77 -4.27 -12.38
N ASN A 314 18.46 -3.99 -11.27
CA ASN A 314 19.82 -3.43 -11.34
C ASN A 314 20.84 -4.39 -11.99
N ASP A 315 20.56 -5.70 -11.99
CA ASP A 315 21.39 -6.70 -12.65
C ASP A 315 20.54 -7.93 -13.02
N LEU A 316 20.55 -8.29 -14.31
CA LEU A 316 19.83 -9.45 -14.84
C LEU A 316 20.27 -10.74 -14.12
N CYS A 317 21.56 -10.87 -13.80
CA CYS A 317 22.09 -12.02 -13.09
C CYS A 317 21.51 -12.13 -11.67
N SER A 318 21.39 -11.01 -10.96
CA SER A 318 20.77 -10.93 -9.63
C SER A 318 19.27 -11.29 -9.68
N TYR A 319 18.52 -10.78 -10.66
CA TYR A 319 17.11 -11.13 -10.86
C TYR A 319 16.92 -12.63 -11.15
N LEU A 320 17.72 -13.15 -12.09
CA LEU A 320 17.70 -14.56 -12.45
C LEU A 320 18.08 -15.43 -11.25
N THR A 321 19.06 -15.01 -10.45
CA THR A 321 19.55 -15.77 -9.29
C THR A 321 18.49 -15.81 -8.20
N HIS A 322 17.80 -14.68 -7.97
CA HIS A 322 16.63 -14.62 -7.12
C HIS A 322 15.53 -15.57 -7.63
N GLY A 323 15.22 -15.53 -8.93
CA GLY A 323 14.27 -16.45 -9.55
C GLY A 323 14.63 -17.92 -9.34
N LYS A 324 15.90 -18.29 -9.53
CA LYS A 324 16.40 -19.65 -9.30
C LYS A 324 16.24 -20.10 -7.84
N ASN A 325 16.60 -19.23 -6.90
CA ASN A 325 16.70 -19.60 -5.48
C ASN A 325 15.37 -19.49 -4.73
N GLU A 326 14.46 -18.59 -5.14
CA GLU A 326 13.18 -18.36 -4.45
C GLU A 326 11.99 -18.92 -5.22
N ILE A 327 11.86 -18.59 -6.51
CA ILE A 327 10.68 -18.95 -7.33
C ILE A 327 10.78 -20.40 -7.81
N PHE A 328 11.94 -20.79 -8.34
CA PHE A 328 12.20 -22.14 -8.87
C PHE A 328 12.97 -23.03 -7.89
N ALA A 329 13.02 -22.63 -6.62
CA ALA A 329 13.66 -23.40 -5.56
C ALA A 329 13.17 -24.85 -5.58
N GLY A 330 14.06 -25.83 -5.46
CA GLY A 330 13.69 -27.25 -5.32
C GLY A 330 13.15 -27.94 -6.58
N LEU A 331 13.18 -27.31 -7.76
CA LEU A 331 12.76 -27.95 -9.02
C LEU A 331 13.76 -28.99 -9.53
N GLU A 332 15.05 -28.82 -9.23
CA GLU A 332 16.13 -29.76 -9.60
C GLU A 332 15.95 -31.16 -8.97
N ALA A 333 15.30 -31.24 -7.81
CA ALA A 333 15.05 -32.50 -7.10
C ALA A 333 13.75 -33.22 -7.54
N ALA A 334 12.88 -32.55 -8.29
CA ALA A 334 11.52 -33.03 -8.57
C ALA A 334 11.33 -33.70 -9.95
N SER A 335 12.31 -33.62 -10.84
CA SER A 335 12.16 -34.03 -12.25
C SER A 335 13.30 -34.92 -12.74
N ALA A 336 12.97 -36.15 -13.13
CA ALA A 336 13.82 -36.99 -14.00
C ALA A 336 13.71 -36.60 -15.50
N ASP A 337 12.91 -35.57 -15.83
CA ASP A 337 12.58 -35.16 -17.20
C ASP A 337 13.53 -34.09 -17.75
N ASP A 338 13.88 -34.22 -19.03
CA ASP A 338 14.97 -33.51 -19.74
C ASP A 338 14.75 -31.99 -19.87
N THR A 339 13.51 -31.53 -19.66
CA THR A 339 13.10 -30.13 -19.79
C THR A 339 13.84 -29.20 -18.81
N TYR A 340 14.15 -29.66 -17.59
CA TYR A 340 14.84 -28.86 -16.57
C TYR A 340 16.38 -28.97 -16.62
N ARG A 341 16.91 -30.05 -17.22
CA ARG A 341 18.33 -30.10 -17.61
C ARG A 341 18.64 -28.98 -18.61
N THR A 342 17.65 -28.56 -19.40
CA THR A 342 17.76 -27.42 -20.33
C THR A 342 17.84 -26.08 -19.60
N VAL A 343 17.12 -25.89 -18.48
CA VAL A 343 17.23 -24.69 -17.63
C VAL A 343 18.60 -24.62 -16.95
N GLY A 344 19.11 -25.74 -16.42
CA GLY A 344 20.47 -25.80 -15.87
C GLY A 344 21.56 -25.57 -16.92
N LYS A 345 21.37 -26.07 -18.15
CA LYS A 345 22.28 -25.80 -19.29
C LYS A 345 22.24 -24.33 -19.73
N LEU A 346 21.05 -23.72 -19.83
CA LEU A 346 20.87 -22.28 -20.06
C LEU A 346 21.51 -21.45 -18.94
N TRP A 347 21.40 -21.89 -17.69
CA TRP A 347 22.05 -21.23 -16.56
C TRP A 347 23.58 -21.23 -16.68
N SER A 348 24.14 -22.39 -17.07
CA SER A 348 25.58 -22.53 -17.24
C SER A 348 26.16 -21.79 -18.44
N SER A 349 25.35 -21.39 -19.43
CA SER A 349 25.82 -20.56 -20.55
C SER A 349 26.01 -19.10 -20.13
N TYR A 350 25.10 -18.54 -19.32
CA TYR A 350 25.25 -17.16 -18.83
C TYR A 350 26.47 -16.99 -17.91
N GLN A 351 26.75 -17.96 -17.02
CA GLN A 351 27.93 -17.89 -16.15
C GLN A 351 29.26 -17.99 -16.91
N LYS A 352 29.27 -18.64 -18.08
CA LYS A 352 30.46 -18.75 -18.92
C LYS A 352 30.74 -17.47 -19.71
N GLU A 353 29.71 -16.71 -20.07
CA GLU A 353 29.85 -15.45 -20.80
C GLU A 353 30.44 -14.34 -19.89
N GLU A 354 30.13 -14.31 -18.59
CA GLU A 354 30.77 -13.38 -17.63
C GLU A 354 32.25 -13.71 -17.35
N GLU A 355 32.64 -15.00 -17.38
CA GLU A 355 34.04 -15.39 -17.25
C GLU A 355 34.85 -15.05 -18.53
N GLU A 356 34.24 -15.19 -19.71
CA GLU A 356 34.89 -14.91 -21.00
C GLU A 356 34.98 -13.40 -21.35
N GLU A 357 34.11 -12.53 -20.83
CA GLU A 357 34.24 -11.06 -20.99
C GLU A 357 35.38 -10.45 -20.16
N SER A 358 35.99 -11.21 -19.24
CA SER A 358 37.15 -10.78 -18.45
C SER A 358 38.51 -10.99 -19.15
N GLU A 359 38.54 -11.62 -20.33
CA GLU A 359 39.75 -11.78 -21.15
C GLU A 359 39.59 -11.13 -22.54
N THR A 360 40.09 -9.90 -22.71
CA THR A 360 40.19 -9.27 -24.05
C THR A 360 41.07 -10.08 -24.99
N PRO A 361 40.70 -10.22 -26.29
CA PRO A 361 41.52 -9.57 -27.32
C PRO A 361 40.79 -9.10 -28.61
N SER A 362 41.06 -7.85 -28.99
CA SER A 362 41.57 -7.36 -30.30
C SER A 362 41.08 -7.92 -31.66
N LYS A 363 40.42 -7.01 -32.42
CA LYS A 363 40.56 -6.67 -33.87
C LYS A 363 40.37 -7.73 -34.98
N ARG A 364 39.30 -7.53 -35.79
CA ARG A 364 39.20 -7.48 -37.29
C ARG A 364 37.69 -7.41 -37.62
N GLY A 365 37.10 -6.50 -38.38
CA GLY A 365 37.54 -5.56 -39.43
C GLY A 365 36.80 -5.88 -40.74
N ARG A 366 35.83 -5.05 -41.15
CA ARG A 366 35.44 -4.80 -42.57
C ARG A 366 34.46 -3.60 -42.72
N ASP A 367 35.03 -2.44 -43.02
CA ASP A 367 34.76 -1.45 -44.11
C ASP A 367 33.28 -1.16 -44.54
N THR A 368 32.67 0.02 -44.24
CA THR A 368 32.70 1.37 -44.93
C THR A 368 31.85 1.41 -46.23
N PRO A 369 31.04 2.46 -46.59
CA PRO A 369 31.31 3.91 -46.43
C PRO A 369 30.19 4.88 -46.00
N CYS A 370 30.66 6.05 -45.59
CA CYS A 370 29.96 7.27 -45.17
C CYS A 370 29.46 8.16 -46.33
N GLU A 371 28.39 8.92 -46.02
CA GLU A 371 28.18 10.37 -46.29
C GLU A 371 27.91 10.83 -47.75
N PRO A 372 27.07 11.89 -47.97
CA PRO A 372 27.50 13.27 -47.68
C PRO A 372 26.46 14.21 -47.04
N SER A 373 26.93 14.87 -45.98
CA SER A 373 26.75 16.28 -45.58
C SER A 373 26.11 17.27 -46.57
N MET A 374 25.26 18.16 -46.02
CA MET A 374 25.09 19.61 -46.32
C MET A 374 24.14 20.15 -45.22
N GLU A 375 24.30 21.28 -44.54
CA GLU A 375 25.23 22.40 -44.55
C GLU A 375 25.03 23.12 -43.21
N CYS A 376 26.13 23.51 -42.56
CA CYS A 376 26.12 24.49 -41.48
C CYS A 376 26.22 25.88 -42.11
N SER A 377 25.46 26.86 -41.62
CA SER A 377 25.70 28.27 -41.92
C SER A 377 25.51 29.13 -40.66
N PRO A 378 26.23 30.27 -40.54
CA PRO A 378 26.66 30.79 -39.25
C PRO A 378 25.95 32.09 -38.78
N SER A 379 25.78 32.17 -37.47
CA SER A 379 25.82 33.33 -36.54
C SER A 379 25.11 34.65 -36.85
N THR A 380 24.31 35.13 -35.88
CA THR A 380 24.57 36.39 -35.13
C THR A 380 23.73 36.47 -33.84
N PRO A 381 24.13 37.29 -32.84
CA PRO A 381 23.80 37.14 -31.42
C PRO A 381 22.56 37.93 -30.98
N ASP A 382 22.20 37.75 -29.70
CA ASP A 382 21.20 38.47 -28.89
C ASP A 382 19.78 37.87 -28.85
N ASP A 383 19.54 37.00 -27.87
CA ASP A 383 18.54 37.22 -26.81
C ASP A 383 18.59 36.08 -25.79
N ASN A 384 19.34 36.26 -24.70
CA ASN A 384 19.53 35.29 -23.60
C ASN A 384 18.27 35.10 -22.70
N ASN A 385 17.07 35.42 -23.17
CA ASN A 385 15.83 35.32 -22.38
C ASN A 385 14.83 34.27 -22.90
N GLN A 386 15.16 33.53 -23.96
CA GLN A 386 14.18 32.66 -24.62
C GLN A 386 14.30 31.16 -24.27
N GLU A 387 15.44 30.71 -23.73
CA GLU A 387 15.63 29.29 -23.35
C GLU A 387 14.79 28.89 -22.12
N ASP A 388 14.54 29.83 -21.19
CA ASP A 388 13.87 29.52 -19.92
C ASP A 388 12.34 29.38 -20.05
N SER A 389 11.71 30.15 -20.95
CA SER A 389 10.26 30.02 -21.21
C SER A 389 9.88 28.66 -21.79
N GLY A 390 10.74 28.10 -22.67
CA GLY A 390 10.56 26.77 -23.25
C GLY A 390 10.82 25.64 -22.25
N SER A 391 11.67 25.86 -21.24
CA SER A 391 11.97 24.89 -20.17
C SER A 391 10.73 24.66 -19.29
N LYS A 392 10.10 25.75 -18.87
CA LYS A 392 8.90 25.78 -18.03
C LYS A 392 7.69 25.19 -18.75
N GLU A 393 7.42 25.61 -19.97
CA GLU A 393 6.27 25.11 -20.74
C GLU A 393 6.39 23.60 -21.00
N ARG A 394 7.62 23.11 -21.22
CA ARG A 394 7.91 21.69 -21.35
C ARG A 394 7.67 20.93 -20.04
N ALA A 395 8.08 21.47 -18.89
CA ALA A 395 7.83 20.85 -17.58
C ALA A 395 6.33 20.76 -17.28
N ILE A 396 5.56 21.83 -17.53
CA ILE A 396 4.10 21.84 -17.39
C ILE A 396 3.46 20.81 -18.32
N SER A 397 3.89 20.74 -19.59
CA SER A 397 3.36 19.77 -20.56
C SER A 397 3.62 18.33 -20.13
N ARG A 398 4.79 18.03 -19.56
CA ARG A 398 5.10 16.70 -18.99
C ARG A 398 4.19 16.36 -17.81
N LEU A 399 3.96 17.31 -16.91
CA LEU A 399 3.04 17.09 -15.78
C LEU A 399 1.61 16.83 -16.26
N ILE A 400 1.14 17.58 -17.27
CA ILE A 400 -0.20 17.38 -17.84
C ILE A 400 -0.33 15.98 -18.46
N ALA A 401 0.72 15.48 -19.13
CA ALA A 401 0.72 14.12 -19.66
C ALA A 401 0.65 13.06 -18.54
N ASP A 402 1.49 13.17 -17.50
CA ASP A 402 1.47 12.31 -16.31
C ASP A 402 0.10 12.33 -15.59
N MET A 403 -0.51 13.51 -15.47
CA MET A 403 -1.89 13.65 -14.97
C MET A 403 -2.88 12.88 -15.83
N GLY A 404 -2.80 13.02 -17.16
CA GLY A 404 -3.65 12.32 -18.11
C GLY A 404 -3.55 10.80 -18.02
N GLU A 405 -2.33 10.25 -17.90
CA GLU A 405 -2.09 8.82 -17.69
C GLU A 405 -2.73 8.31 -16.40
N ASN A 406 -2.80 9.16 -15.37
CA ASN A 406 -3.45 8.87 -14.10
C ASN A 406 -4.95 9.23 -14.07
N TYR A 407 -5.55 9.63 -15.20
CA TYR A 407 -6.94 10.09 -15.36
C TYR A 407 -7.30 11.39 -14.61
N PHE A 408 -6.31 12.23 -14.32
CA PHE A 408 -6.50 13.57 -13.78
C PHE A 408 -6.50 14.61 -14.90
N VAL A 409 -7.28 15.67 -14.71
CA VAL A 409 -7.35 16.82 -15.62
C VAL A 409 -6.74 18.02 -14.93
N TYR A 410 -5.77 18.63 -15.59
CA TYR A 410 -5.10 19.82 -15.11
C TYR A 410 -6.04 21.03 -15.07
N ILE A 411 -6.02 21.74 -13.94
CA ILE A 411 -6.65 23.05 -13.75
C ILE A 411 -5.54 24.10 -13.57
N PRO A 412 -5.54 25.19 -14.36
CA PRO A 412 -4.59 26.28 -14.19
C PRO A 412 -4.64 26.94 -12.80
N PRO A 413 -3.54 27.55 -12.34
CA PRO A 413 -3.48 28.27 -11.07
C PRO A 413 -4.59 29.31 -10.91
N ARG A 414 -5.08 29.48 -9.68
CA ARG A 414 -6.12 30.46 -9.37
C ARG A 414 -5.57 31.88 -9.42
N VAL A 415 -6.18 32.71 -10.26
CA VAL A 415 -5.86 34.14 -10.37
C VAL A 415 -6.98 34.97 -9.72
N LYS A 416 -6.63 35.98 -8.91
CA LYS A 416 -7.57 36.93 -8.26
C LYS A 416 -8.67 36.26 -7.41
N VAL A 417 -8.25 35.54 -6.36
CA VAL A 417 -9.13 34.77 -5.49
C VAL A 417 -9.89 35.67 -4.49
N LYS A 418 -11.23 35.69 -4.55
CA LYS A 418 -12.09 36.40 -3.57
C LYS A 418 -12.17 35.74 -2.19
N ARG A 419 -11.89 34.44 -2.08
CA ARG A 419 -11.90 33.66 -0.83
C ARG A 419 -10.65 32.79 -0.74
N GLN A 420 -9.74 33.14 0.15
CA GLN A 420 -8.46 32.44 0.39
C GLN A 420 -8.61 31.13 1.18
N GLY A 421 -9.82 30.57 1.26
CA GLY A 421 -10.11 29.36 2.04
C GLY A 421 -9.67 28.06 1.40
N TYR A 422 -9.75 26.98 2.19
CA TYR A 422 -9.45 25.61 1.80
C TYR A 422 -10.28 25.15 0.58
N ILE A 423 -9.63 24.54 -0.41
CA ILE A 423 -10.30 24.00 -1.60
C ILE A 423 -10.74 22.57 -1.38
N GLN A 424 -12.02 22.30 -1.62
CA GLN A 424 -12.55 20.94 -1.72
C GLN A 424 -12.60 20.50 -3.18
N TYR A 425 -11.89 19.40 -3.49
CA TYR A 425 -11.95 18.78 -4.80
C TYR A 425 -13.15 17.83 -4.89
N VAL A 426 -13.66 17.61 -6.10
CA VAL A 426 -14.80 16.74 -6.35
C VAL A 426 -14.57 15.90 -7.59
N ARG A 427 -15.15 14.70 -7.60
CA ARG A 427 -15.11 13.79 -8.74
C ARG A 427 -16.28 14.08 -9.64
N LYS A 428 -16.04 14.18 -10.95
CA LYS A 428 -17.09 14.25 -11.95
C LYS A 428 -17.17 12.92 -12.70
N LYS A 429 -18.38 12.50 -13.03
CA LYS A 429 -18.59 11.36 -13.92
C LYS A 429 -18.78 11.95 -15.32
N ASP A 430 -17.86 11.64 -16.22
CA ASP A 430 -17.90 12.09 -17.61
C ASP A 430 -17.79 10.85 -18.51
N ASP A 431 -18.75 10.69 -19.42
CA ASP A 431 -18.89 9.56 -20.34
C ASP A 431 -18.65 8.16 -19.72
N GLY A 432 -19.21 7.93 -18.52
CA GLY A 432 -19.06 6.66 -17.79
C GLY A 432 -17.76 6.51 -17.00
N ALA A 433 -16.74 7.31 -17.28
CA ALA A 433 -15.47 7.36 -16.55
C ALA A 433 -15.49 8.40 -15.41
N LEU A 434 -14.67 8.20 -14.38
CA LEU A 434 -14.46 9.20 -13.33
C LEU A 434 -13.29 10.10 -13.72
N VAL A 435 -13.57 11.40 -13.86
CA VAL A 435 -12.57 12.42 -14.18
C VAL A 435 -12.28 13.26 -12.95
N TYR A 436 -10.99 13.50 -12.70
CA TYR A 436 -10.49 14.17 -11.50
C TYR A 436 -9.81 15.49 -11.89
N ALA A 437 -10.56 16.59 -11.86
CA ALA A 437 -10.00 17.91 -12.19
C ALA A 437 -9.32 18.52 -10.95
N VAL A 438 -8.01 18.74 -11.02
CA VAL A 438 -7.20 19.23 -9.89
C VAL A 438 -6.07 20.17 -10.34
N HIS A 439 -5.57 21.00 -9.42
CA HIS A 439 -4.39 21.84 -9.67
C HIS A 439 -3.09 21.05 -9.51
N ALA A 440 -2.00 21.52 -10.15
CA ALA A 440 -0.69 20.88 -10.11
C ALA A 440 -0.16 20.68 -8.68
N ASP A 441 -0.20 21.73 -7.84
CA ASP A 441 0.29 21.68 -6.45
C ASP A 441 -0.31 20.49 -5.66
N TYR A 442 -1.62 20.27 -5.81
CA TYR A 442 -2.32 19.18 -5.13
C TYR A 442 -1.95 17.82 -5.74
N TYR A 443 -1.87 17.74 -7.07
CA TYR A 443 -1.54 16.51 -7.76
C TYR A 443 -0.12 16.03 -7.44
N ILE A 444 0.85 16.93 -7.33
CA ILE A 444 2.24 16.61 -6.96
C ILE A 444 2.30 16.00 -5.56
N LEU A 445 1.64 16.64 -4.58
CA LEU A 445 1.52 16.08 -3.23
C LEU A 445 0.82 14.71 -3.26
N LEU A 446 -0.24 14.59 -4.04
CA LEU A 446 -1.02 13.36 -4.12
C LEU A 446 -0.23 12.19 -4.72
N ARG A 447 0.46 12.39 -5.85
CA ARG A 447 1.18 11.32 -6.56
C ARG A 447 2.36 10.79 -5.75
N VAL A 448 3.11 11.66 -5.08
CA VAL A 448 4.23 11.22 -4.23
C VAL A 448 3.73 10.48 -2.99
N CYS A 449 2.62 10.95 -2.38
CA CYS A 449 2.00 10.23 -1.26
C CYS A 449 1.44 8.87 -1.69
N ALA A 450 0.89 8.77 -2.90
CA ALA A 450 0.40 7.51 -3.46
C ALA A 450 1.54 6.50 -3.66
N ARG A 451 2.71 6.95 -4.15
CA ARG A 451 3.92 6.13 -4.25
C ARG A 451 4.40 5.65 -2.88
N VAL A 452 4.50 6.54 -1.88
CA VAL A 452 4.91 6.15 -0.51
C VAL A 452 3.92 5.17 0.13
N ALA A 453 2.62 5.34 -0.10
CA ALA A 453 1.59 4.43 0.42
C ALA A 453 1.40 3.15 -0.43
N GLU A 454 2.14 3.02 -1.53
CA GLU A 454 2.08 1.93 -2.51
C GLU A 454 0.65 1.64 -2.95
N ILE A 455 0.01 2.66 -3.52
CA ILE A 455 -1.34 2.58 -4.08
C ILE A 455 -1.50 3.50 -5.30
N ASP A 456 -2.41 3.16 -6.21
CA ASP A 456 -2.81 4.01 -7.34
C ASP A 456 -3.28 5.41 -6.86
N THR A 457 -2.82 6.45 -7.56
CA THR A 457 -3.10 7.87 -7.28
C THR A 457 -4.59 8.18 -7.13
N ARG A 458 -5.47 7.54 -7.91
CA ARG A 458 -6.93 7.69 -7.84
C ARG A 458 -7.50 7.10 -6.55
N ASN A 459 -6.97 5.97 -6.10
CA ASN A 459 -7.36 5.37 -4.83
C ASN A 459 -6.85 6.20 -3.65
N MET A 460 -5.66 6.81 -3.77
CA MET A 460 -5.16 7.78 -2.80
C MET A 460 -6.09 9.00 -2.73
N HIS A 461 -6.48 9.55 -3.88
CA HIS A 461 -7.42 10.67 -3.95
C HIS A 461 -8.78 10.33 -3.35
N ARG A 462 -9.30 9.13 -3.64
CA ARG A 462 -10.54 8.62 -3.04
C ARG A 462 -10.45 8.57 -1.50
N GLY A 463 -9.28 8.23 -0.96
CA GLY A 463 -8.99 8.28 0.48
C GLY A 463 -9.10 9.69 1.05
N VAL A 464 -8.42 10.65 0.41
CA VAL A 464 -8.46 12.07 0.80
C VAL A 464 -9.88 12.60 0.80
N LEU A 465 -10.64 12.39 -0.28
CA LEU A 465 -12.03 12.82 -0.38
C LEU A 465 -12.94 12.13 0.65
N SER A 466 -12.64 10.89 1.02
CA SER A 466 -13.39 10.20 2.08
C SER A 466 -13.15 10.84 3.44
N PHE A 467 -11.92 11.26 3.70
CA PHE A 467 -11.55 11.91 4.94
C PHE A 467 -12.10 13.34 5.02
N GLU A 468 -11.95 14.14 3.97
CA GLU A 468 -12.52 15.51 3.91
C GLU A 468 -14.04 15.51 4.11
N ARG A 469 -14.77 14.57 3.51
CA ARG A 469 -16.22 14.43 3.75
C ARG A 469 -16.54 14.10 5.20
N ARG A 470 -15.71 13.27 5.85
CA ARG A 470 -15.87 12.96 7.28
C ARG A 470 -15.63 14.20 8.13
N LEU A 471 -14.62 15.01 7.81
CA LEU A 471 -14.36 16.29 8.50
C LEU A 471 -15.53 17.26 8.34
N ALA A 472 -16.01 17.48 7.12
CA ALA A 472 -17.16 18.35 6.86
C ALA A 472 -18.43 17.88 7.60
N TRP A 473 -18.61 16.55 7.73
CA TRP A 473 -19.71 16.00 8.52
C TRP A 473 -19.54 16.26 10.02
N ILE A 474 -18.31 16.14 10.55
CA ILE A 474 -18.00 16.45 11.95
C ILE A 474 -18.22 17.94 12.23
N GLU A 475 -17.72 18.81 11.36
CA GLU A 475 -17.89 20.27 11.45
C GLU A 475 -19.37 20.65 11.48
N LYS A 476 -20.16 20.15 10.51
CA LYS A 476 -21.62 20.36 10.49
C LYS A 476 -22.30 19.86 11.76
N ARG A 477 -21.84 18.74 12.33
CA ARG A 477 -22.39 18.19 13.57
C ARG A 477 -22.03 19.08 14.76
N ILE A 478 -20.82 19.62 14.82
CA ILE A 478 -20.40 20.58 15.84
C ILE A 478 -21.24 21.85 15.74
N ASP A 479 -21.39 22.42 14.55
CA ASP A 479 -22.23 23.62 14.33
C ASP A 479 -23.66 23.38 14.77
N ASN A 480 -24.25 22.24 14.40
CA ASN A 480 -25.59 21.88 14.84
C ASN A 480 -25.70 21.83 16.38
N VAL A 481 -24.70 21.27 17.07
CA VAL A 481 -24.68 21.19 18.54
C VAL A 481 -24.51 22.58 19.17
N LEU A 482 -23.67 23.44 18.60
CA LEU A 482 -23.47 24.81 19.09
C LEU A 482 -24.69 25.70 18.85
N HIS A 483 -25.47 25.44 17.79
CA HIS A 483 -26.72 26.14 17.48
C HIS A 483 -27.95 25.56 18.18
N LEU A 484 -27.83 24.44 18.90
CA LEU A 484 -28.87 24.02 19.84
C LEU A 484 -28.84 24.99 21.03
N THR A 485 -29.68 26.02 21.01
CA THR A 485 -30.06 26.74 22.23
C THR A 485 -30.52 25.70 23.25
N PRO A 486 -29.95 25.66 24.46
CA PRO A 486 -30.46 24.79 25.51
C PRO A 486 -31.94 25.08 25.66
N THR A 487 -32.81 24.07 25.50
CA THR A 487 -34.18 24.16 25.99
C THR A 487 -34.05 24.61 27.44
N SER A 488 -34.62 25.76 27.79
CA SER A 488 -34.54 26.30 29.15
C SER A 488 -34.90 25.16 30.10
N MET A 489 -33.89 24.56 30.73
CA MET A 489 -34.12 23.54 31.73
C MET A 489 -34.68 24.34 32.90
N LYS A 490 -36.01 24.43 32.98
CA LYS A 490 -36.69 24.76 34.22
C LYS A 490 -36.28 23.66 35.18
N CYS A 491 -35.22 23.93 35.94
CA CYS A 491 -34.75 23.08 37.01
C CYS A 491 -35.94 22.90 37.97
N LYS A 492 -36.50 21.69 38.03
CA LYS A 492 -37.57 21.33 38.97
C LYS A 492 -37.09 21.29 40.44
N HIS A 493 -35.88 21.77 40.71
CA HIS A 493 -35.27 21.83 42.04
C HIS A 493 -34.85 23.23 42.49
N CYS A 494 -35.18 24.27 41.73
CA CYS A 494 -35.10 25.64 42.23
C CYS A 494 -36.45 26.03 42.85
N ASP A 495 -36.88 25.31 43.87
CA ASP A 495 -38.05 25.63 44.66
C ASP A 495 -37.65 25.52 46.14
N TYR A 496 -36.96 26.54 46.62
CA TYR A 496 -36.76 26.79 48.05
C TYR A 496 -36.62 28.30 48.27
N GLY A 497 -37.70 28.89 48.80
CA GLY A 497 -37.62 29.99 49.77
C GLY A 497 -37.76 31.41 49.24
N ASN A 498 -39.00 31.86 49.06
CA ASN A 498 -39.40 33.25 49.35
C ASN A 498 -39.03 33.60 50.80
N VAL A 499 -38.45 34.78 51.05
CA VAL A 499 -38.92 35.69 52.11
C VAL A 499 -38.70 37.13 51.66
N ASP A 500 -39.79 37.88 51.79
CA ASP A 500 -39.99 39.29 51.48
C ASP A 500 -38.99 40.24 52.17
N SER A 501 -38.72 41.35 51.49
CA SER A 501 -38.67 42.66 52.15
C SER A 501 -39.06 43.73 51.14
N GLU A 502 -40.34 44.10 51.22
CA GLU A 502 -40.87 45.42 50.85
C GLU A 502 -39.92 46.51 51.39
N ASP A 503 -39.58 47.51 50.58
CA ASP A 503 -40.19 48.85 50.69
C ASP A 503 -39.44 49.97 49.96
N HIS A 504 -40.26 50.82 49.32
CA HIS A 504 -40.10 52.26 49.02
C HIS A 504 -39.35 52.72 47.76
N ASP A 505 -40.15 52.96 46.71
CA ASP A 505 -40.52 54.31 46.19
C ASP A 505 -39.44 55.40 46.17
N ASP A 506 -39.13 55.93 44.97
CA ASP A 506 -39.74 57.18 44.48
C ASP A 506 -39.12 57.68 43.16
N ASP A 507 -40.03 57.90 42.20
CA ASP A 507 -40.17 59.07 41.32
C ASP A 507 -39.17 59.49 40.20
N MET A 508 -39.80 59.61 39.02
CA MET A 508 -39.80 60.75 38.07
C MET A 508 -38.51 61.11 37.29
N VAL A 509 -38.54 61.59 36.04
CA VAL A 509 -39.57 61.82 35.02
C VAL A 509 -38.85 62.02 33.68
N LEU A 510 -39.60 61.69 32.64
CA LEU A 510 -39.46 61.99 31.22
C LEU A 510 -38.78 63.32 30.84
N SER A 511 -37.98 63.26 29.77
CA SER A 511 -38.19 64.05 28.55
C SER A 511 -37.70 63.27 27.34
#